data_AF-A0A6B3EIT4-F1
#
_entry.id   AF-A0A6B3EIT4-F1
#
_cell.length_a   1.000
_cell.length_b   1.000
_cell.length_c   1.000
_cell.angle_alpha   90.00
_cell.angle_beta   90.00
_cell.angle_gamma   90.00
#
_symmetry.space_group_name_H-M   'P 1'
#
loop_
_entity.id
_entity.type
_entity.pdbx_description
1 polymer ?
#
loop_
_entity_poly.entity_id
_entity_poly.type
_entity_poly.pdbx_seq_one_letter_code
_entity_poly.pdbx_strand_id
1 'polypeptide(L)' 'DHLPSGMRRVLARLADVPVAVFAADWQLVWWNQGWAALLGDPLASPPRMRNFARDRFPVGTGQTPLVRWPVTDTD' A
#
# COMPACT_ATOMS: atom_id res chain seq x y z
N ASP A 1 11.43 10.36 0.00
CA ASP A 1 11.13 9.56 1.20
C ASP A 1 12.31 8.71 1.62
N HIS A 2 12.80 8.90 2.85
CA HIS A 2 13.90 8.10 3.39
C HIS A 2 13.41 7.33 4.61
N LEU A 3 13.39 6.00 4.50
CA LEU A 3 13.05 5.14 5.64
C LEU A 3 14.22 5.10 6.64
N PRO A 4 13.98 5.37 7.93
CA PRO A 4 15.02 5.29 8.97
C PRO A 4 15.68 3.92 9.02
N SER A 5 16.95 3.86 9.40
CA SER A 5 17.71 2.60 9.42
C SER A 5 17.10 1.52 10.34
N GLY A 6 16.47 1.92 11.46
CA GLY A 6 15.73 0.99 12.31
C GLY A 6 14.54 0.34 11.59
N MET A 7 13.80 1.13 10.81
CA MET A 7 12.68 0.65 10.01
C MET A 7 13.12 -0.33 8.93
N ARG A 8 14.24 -0.04 8.25
CA ARG A 8 14.81 -0.96 7.25
C ARG A 8 15.14 -2.32 7.83
N ARG A 9 15.60 -2.40 9.09
CA ARG A 9 15.87 -3.67 9.77
C ARG A 9 14.60 -4.47 9.99
N VAL A 10 13.51 -3.82 10.42
CA VAL A 10 12.21 -4.47 10.60
C VAL A 10 11.69 -4.98 9.26
N LEU A 11 11.71 -4.16 8.22
CA LEU A 11 11.26 -4.53 6.89
C LEU A 11 12.08 -5.69 6.29
N ALA A 12 13.39 -5.73 6.55
CA ALA A 12 14.23 -6.85 6.13
C ALA A 12 13.83 -8.18 6.79
N ARG A 13 13.32 -8.16 8.03
CA ARG A 13 12.80 -9.38 8.68
C ARG A 13 11.44 -9.80 8.17
N LEU A 14 10.71 -8.88 7.54
CA LEU A 14 9.39 -9.11 6.94
C LEU A 14 9.49 -9.29 5.42
N ALA A 15 10.67 -9.66 4.88
CA ALA A 15 10.89 -9.78 3.45
C ALA A 15 9.90 -10.76 2.78
N ASP A 16 9.56 -11.85 3.48
CA ASP A 16 8.67 -12.91 3.01
C ASP A 16 7.19 -12.67 3.36
N VAL A 17 6.86 -11.55 3.99
CA VAL A 17 5.48 -11.17 4.35
C VAL A 17 5.05 -9.97 3.51
N PRO A 18 3.87 -9.96 2.87
CA PRO A 18 3.36 -8.80 2.16
C PRO A 18 3.26 -7.56 3.07
N VAL A 19 4.07 -6.52 2.81
CA VAL A 19 4.15 -5.30 3.64
C VAL A 19 4.26 -4.03 2.80
N ALA A 20 3.57 -2.99 3.26
CA ALA A 20 3.71 -1.62 2.79
C ALA A 20 3.85 -0.65 3.98
N VAL A 21 4.43 0.52 3.69
CA VAL A 21 4.65 1.60 4.64
C VAL A 21 3.94 2.84 4.14
N PHE A 22 3.19 3.46 5.03
CA PHE A 22 2.50 4.72 4.77
C PHE A 22 3.05 5.82 5.69
N ALA A 23 3.12 7.04 5.16
CA ALA A 23 3.33 8.24 5.95
C ALA A 23 2.08 8.54 6.81
N ALA A 24 2.21 9.49 7.74
CA ALA A 24 1.12 9.85 8.66
C ALA A 24 -0.15 10.39 7.96
N ASP A 25 0.00 10.92 6.75
CA ASP A 25 -1.08 11.37 5.88
C ASP A 25 -1.63 10.26 4.96
N TRP A 26 -1.24 9.01 5.21
CA TRP A 26 -1.61 7.80 4.47
C TRP A 26 -1.02 7.68 3.06
N GLN A 27 -0.03 8.50 2.69
CA GLN A 27 0.69 8.32 1.43
C GLN A 27 1.59 7.08 1.48
N LEU A 28 1.53 6.25 0.46
CA LEU A 28 2.41 5.09 0.31
C LEU A 28 3.83 5.56 0.02
N VAL A 29 4.77 5.23 0.92
CA VAL A 29 6.18 5.61 0.79
C VAL A 29 7.08 4.43 0.44
N TRP A 30 6.63 3.19 0.67
CA TRP A 30 7.37 1.97 0.35
C TRP A 30 6.47 0.73 0.35
N TRP A 31 6.80 -0.28 -0.44
CA TRP A 31 6.17 -1.60 -0.46
C TRP A 31 7.19 -2.66 -0.90
N ASN A 32 6.96 -3.93 -0.56
CA ASN A 32 7.74 -5.05 -1.09
C ASN A 32 7.03 -5.77 -2.25
N GLN A 33 7.74 -6.71 -2.89
CA GLN A 33 7.17 -7.50 -3.98
C GLN A 33 5.99 -8.35 -3.53
N GLY A 34 6.01 -8.90 -2.30
CA GLY A 34 4.90 -9.69 -1.76
C GLY A 34 3.60 -8.88 -1.67
N TRP A 35 3.68 -7.61 -1.26
CA TRP A 35 2.53 -6.70 -1.26
C TRP A 35 2.00 -6.46 -2.67
N ALA A 36 2.89 -6.18 -3.64
CA ALA A 36 2.48 -5.93 -5.02
C ALA A 36 1.85 -7.18 -5.67
N ALA A 37 2.35 -8.36 -5.37
CA ALA A 37 1.79 -9.62 -5.85
C ALA A 37 0.39 -9.89 -5.28
N LEU A 38 0.13 -9.51 -4.02
CA LEU A 38 -1.16 -9.71 -3.37
C LEU A 38 -2.21 -8.65 -3.78
N LEU A 39 -1.79 -7.40 -3.84
CA LEU A 39 -2.70 -6.24 -3.83
C LEU A 39 -2.66 -5.42 -5.12
N GLY A 40 -1.70 -5.69 -6.01
CA GLY A 40 -1.47 -4.96 -7.26
C GLY A 40 -0.24 -4.04 -7.16
N ASP A 41 0.35 -3.68 -8.30
CA ASP A 41 1.53 -2.82 -8.34
C ASP A 41 1.14 -1.33 -8.15
N PRO A 42 1.62 -0.66 -7.08
CA PRO A 42 1.38 0.78 -6.89
C PRO A 42 1.89 1.66 -8.01
N LEU A 43 2.89 1.21 -8.78
CA LEU A 43 3.43 1.97 -9.90
C LEU A 43 2.43 2.14 -11.04
N ALA A 44 1.42 1.27 -11.13
CA ALA A 44 0.32 1.41 -12.09
C ALA A 44 -0.57 2.64 -11.81
N SER A 45 -0.48 3.25 -10.63
CA SER A 45 -1.24 4.44 -10.24
C SER A 45 -0.35 5.68 -10.09
N PRO A 46 -0.84 6.89 -10.42
CA PRO A 46 -0.13 8.14 -10.16
C PRO A 46 0.15 8.32 -8.65
N PRO A 47 1.28 8.95 -8.24
CA PRO A 47 1.63 9.13 -6.82
C PRO A 47 0.51 9.73 -5.96
N ARG A 48 -0.23 10.71 -6.49
CA ARG A 48 -1.36 11.36 -5.79
C ARG A 48 -2.52 10.41 -5.43
N MET A 49 -2.61 9.26 -6.09
CA MET A 49 -3.62 8.23 -5.88
C MET A 49 -3.10 7.10 -4.98
N ARG A 50 -1.81 7.08 -4.63
CA ARG A 50 -1.22 6.07 -3.74
C ARG A 50 -1.45 6.40 -2.26
N ASN A 51 -2.68 6.77 -1.92
CA ASN A 51 -3.08 7.12 -0.57
C ASN A 51 -4.08 6.10 -0.05
N PHE A 52 -3.75 5.42 1.05
CA PHE A 52 -4.58 4.33 1.57
C PHE A 52 -6.00 4.77 1.94
N ALA A 53 -6.13 5.94 2.59
CA ALA A 53 -7.44 6.44 3.01
C ALA A 53 -8.32 6.80 1.81
N ARG A 54 -7.77 7.48 0.80
CA ARG A 54 -8.51 7.84 -0.42
C ARG A 54 -8.85 6.62 -1.28
N ASP A 55 -7.94 5.65 -1.32
CA ASP A 55 -8.16 4.37 -1.98
C ASP A 55 -9.34 3.62 -1.35
N ARG A 56 -9.36 3.54 -0.02
CA ARG A 56 -10.40 2.83 0.73
C ARG A 56 -11.74 3.55 0.77
N PHE A 57 -11.71 4.88 0.72
CA PHE A 57 -12.88 5.77 0.80
C PHE A 57 -12.87 6.75 -0.39
N PRO A 58 -13.14 6.26 -1.61
CA PRO A 58 -13.13 7.10 -2.79
C PRO A 58 -14.25 8.13 -2.74
N VAL A 59 -13.92 9.37 -3.09
CA VAL A 59 -14.89 10.46 -3.25
C VAL A 59 -15.11 10.70 -4.74
N GLY A 60 -16.27 10.26 -5.25
CA GLY A 60 -16.68 10.41 -6.66
C GLY A 60 -16.65 9.11 -7.46
N THR A 61 -17.31 9.12 -8.63
CA THR A 61 -17.42 7.97 -9.53
C THR A 61 -16.24 7.96 -10.51
N GLY A 62 -15.31 6.99 -10.40
CA GLY A 62 -14.29 6.75 -11.42
C GLY A 62 -12.85 6.60 -10.93
N GLN A 63 -12.60 6.53 -9.62
CA GLN A 63 -11.26 6.18 -9.12
C GLN A 63 -11.12 4.65 -9.08
N THR A 64 -10.18 4.12 -9.85
CA THR A 64 -9.76 2.72 -9.70
C THR A 64 -8.96 2.60 -8.41
N PRO A 65 -9.31 1.66 -7.52
CA PRO A 65 -8.53 1.43 -6.32
C PRO A 65 -7.08 1.09 -6.67
N LEU A 66 -6.13 1.70 -5.96
CA LEU A 66 -4.73 1.29 -5.87
C LEU A 66 -4.62 -0.20 -5.50
N VAL A 67 -5.53 -0.67 -4.63
CA VAL A 67 -5.53 -2.03 -4.09
C VAL A 67 -6.94 -2.60 -4.06
N ARG A 68 -7.06 -3.87 -4.46
CA ARG A 68 -8.26 -4.67 -4.16
C ARG A 68 -8.02 -5.47 -2.89
N TRP A 69 -8.39 -4.88 -1.76
CA TRP A 69 -8.27 -5.56 -0.47
C TRP A 69 -9.22 -6.77 -0.42
N PRO A 70 -8.74 -7.99 -0.20
CA PRO A 70 -9.60 -9.16 -0.07
C PRO A 70 -10.30 -9.12 1.29
N VAL A 71 -11.34 -8.31 1.43
CA VAL A 71 -12.37 -8.61 2.45
C VAL A 71 -13.29 -9.64 1.82
N THR A 72 -13.06 -10.91 2.11
CA THR A 72 -14.10 -11.93 1.92
C THR A 72 -14.99 -11.86 3.14
N ASP A 73 -16.14 -11.20 3.01
CA ASP A 73 -17.19 -11.37 4.01
C ASP A 73 -17.55 -12.86 4.00
N THR A 74 -17.22 -13.53 5.09
CA THR A 74 -17.59 -14.93 5.27
C THR A 74 -18.71 -14.88 6.30
N ASP A 75 -19.89 -14.50 5.83
CA ASP A 75 -21.14 -14.77 6.53
C ASP A 75 -21.45 -16.28 6.48
#